data_AF-A0A3M1E605-F1
#
_entry.id   AF-A0A3M1E605-F1
#
_cell.length_a   1.000
_cell.length_b   1.000
_cell.length_c   1.000
_cell.angle_alpha   90.00
_cell.angle_beta   90.00
_cell.angle_gamma   90.00
#
_symmetry.space_group_name_H-M   'P 1'
#
loop_
_entity.id
_entity.type
_entity.pdbx_description
1 polymer ?
#
loop_
_entity_poly.entity_id
_entity_poly.type
_entity_poly.pdbx_seq_one_letter_code
_entity_poly.pdbx_strand_id
1 'polypeptide(L)' 'MVTYRTETVVSPERVLVVRGVPFRPGERVEVIVLSRPSGPRKGRYPLRGRPIRYERPFDSVAEQDWLVLR' A
#
# COMPACT_ATOMS: atom_id res chain seq x y z
N MET A 1 13.92 -2.10 -20.51
CA MET A 1 14.30 -1.42 -19.26
C MET A 1 13.75 -2.26 -18.11
N VAL A 2 14.62 -2.79 -17.25
CA VAL A 2 14.20 -3.54 -16.06
C VAL A 2 14.19 -2.58 -14.88
N THR A 3 13.08 -2.53 -14.15
CA THR A 3 12.92 -1.64 -12.99
C THR A 3 12.87 -2.49 -11.73
N TYR A 4 13.80 -2.24 -10.81
CA TYR A 4 13.81 -2.82 -9.48
C TYR A 4 13.43 -1.73 -8.47
N ARG A 5 12.40 -1.98 -7.67
CA ARG A 5 11.97 -1.06 -6.59
C ARG A 5 12.06 -1.77 -5.25
N THR A 6 12.70 -1.11 -4.30
CA THR A 6 12.71 -1.49 -2.89
C THR A 6 12.30 -0.30 -2.03
N GLU A 7 11.73 -0.57 -0.86
CA GLU A 7 11.42 0.45 0.14
C GLU A 7 12.27 0.23 1.37
N THR A 8 12.80 1.31 1.93
CA THR A 8 13.50 1.28 3.21
C THR A 8 13.35 2.63 3.90
N VAL A 9 13.60 2.64 5.21
CA VAL A 9 13.61 3.86 6.01
C VAL A 9 15.03 4.40 6.04
N VAL A 10 15.17 5.71 5.85
CA VAL A 10 16.47 6.40 5.97
C VAL A 10 16.90 6.38 7.43
N SER A 11 18.10 5.89 7.70
CA SER A 11 18.65 5.83 9.06
C SER A 11 19.07 7.23 9.56
N PRO A 12 19.29 7.41 10.88
CA PRO A 12 19.73 8.70 11.44
C PRO A 12 21.01 9.26 10.81
N GLU A 13 21.91 8.39 10.35
CA GLU A 13 23.17 8.73 9.69
C GLU A 13 22.96 9.30 8.28
N ARG A 14 21.71 9.33 7.79
CA ARG A 14 21.32 9.79 6.45
C ARG A 14 21.99 9.02 5.31
N VAL A 15 22.36 7.77 5.56
CA VAL A 15 22.95 6.85 4.57
C VAL A 15 21.91 5.81 4.17
N LEU A 16 21.79 5.57 2.86
CA LEU A 16 20.94 4.52 2.29
C LEU A 16 21.80 3.37 1.79
N VAL A 17 21.62 2.17 2.36
CA VAL A 17 22.31 0.96 1.89
C VAL A 17 21.28 0.01 1.25
N VAL A 18 21.35 -0.15 -0.06
CA VAL A 18 20.51 -1.11 -0.80
C VAL A 18 21.31 -2.38 -1.07
N ARG A 19 20.83 -3.52 -0.55
CA ARG A 19 21.50 -4.83 -0.68
C ARG A 19 20.70 -5.76 -1.59
N GLY A 20 21.40 -6.71 -2.24
CA GLY A 20 20.77 -7.76 -3.04
C GLY A 20 20.06 -7.27 -4.30
N VAL A 21 20.57 -6.20 -4.92
CA VAL A 21 19.99 -5.71 -6.18
C VAL A 21 20.17 -6.76 -7.30
N PRO A 22 19.17 -6.94 -8.19
CA PRO A 22 19.22 -7.97 -9.24
C PRO A 22 19.99 -7.50 -10.49
N PHE A 23 21.07 -6.73 -10.31
CA PHE A 23 21.90 -6.20 -11.38
C PHE A 23 23.28 -6.87 -11.37
N ARG A 24 23.89 -6.99 -12.55
CA ARG A 24 25.21 -7.63 -12.66
C ARG A 24 26.33 -6.67 -12.25
N PRO A 25 27.50 -7.19 -11.83
CA PRO A 25 28.68 -6.36 -11.62
C PRO A 25 29.03 -5.55 -12.89
N GLY A 26 29.28 -4.25 -12.72
CA GLY A 26 29.64 -3.34 -13.82
C GLY A 26 28.45 -2.78 -14.63
N GLU A 27 27.22 -3.21 -14.32
CA GLU A 27 26.02 -2.67 -14.96
C GLU A 27 25.77 -1.23 -14.51
N ARG A 28 25.58 -0.31 -15.47
CA ARG A 28 25.22 1.08 -15.16
C ARG A 28 23.75 1.13 -14.77
N VAL A 29 23.48 1.63 -13.56
CA VAL A 29 22.12 1.78 -13.02
C VAL A 29 21.86 3.23 -12.62
N GLU A 30 20.60 3.64 -12.70
CA GLU A 30 20.11 4.91 -12.18
C GLU A 30 19.36 4.67 -10.86
N VAL A 31 19.58 5.55 -9.87
CA VAL A 31 18.93 5.46 -8.56
C VAL A 31 17.98 6.64 -8.40
N ILE A 32 16.70 6.34 -8.16
CA ILE A 32 15.66 7.33 -7.92
C ILE A 32 15.20 7.21 -6.46
N VAL A 33 15.34 8.29 -5.69
CA VAL A 33 14.90 8.36 -4.28
C VAL A 33 13.61 9.16 -4.20
N LEU A 34 12.53 8.52 -3.73
CA LEU A 34 11.23 9.15 -3.53
C LEU A 34 10.90 9.20 -2.05
N SER A 35 10.72 10.40 -1.51
CA SER A 35 10.14 10.55 -0.17
C SER A 35 8.66 10.18 -0.23
N ARG A 36 8.26 9.18 0.56
CA ARG A 36 6.85 8.89 0.78
C ARG A 36 6.43 9.57 2.07
N PRO A 37 5.46 10.50 2.05
CA PRO A 37 4.87 10.97 3.29
C PRO A 37 4.34 9.73 4.01
N SER A 38 4.59 9.65 5.32
CA SER A 38 3.81 8.75 6.16
C SER A 38 2.36 9.22 6.02
N GLY A 39 1.61 8.60 5.10
CA GLY A 39 0.17 8.73 5.10
C GLY A 39 -0.30 8.49 6.53
N PRO A 40 -1.38 9.16 7.00
CA PRO A 40 -1.91 8.89 8.32
C PRO A 40 -1.98 7.37 8.44
N ARG A 41 -1.34 6.81 9.46
CA ARG A 41 -1.54 5.41 9.83
C ARG A 41 -3.03 5.32 10.09
N LYS A 42 -3.84 5.06 9.05
CA LYS A 42 -5.21 4.60 9.20
C LYS A 42 -5.01 3.42 10.13
N GLY A 43 -5.40 3.60 11.39
CA GLY A 43 -5.15 2.59 12.41
C GLY A 43 -5.54 1.26 11.80
N ARG A 44 -4.72 0.22 12.00
CA ARG A 44 -4.86 -1.11 11.38
C ARG A 44 -6.32 -1.61 11.37
N TYR A 45 -7.14 -1.08 12.27
CA TYR A 45 -8.58 -1.25 12.35
C TYR A 45 -9.28 0.12 12.50
N PRO A 46 -9.70 0.79 11.41
CA PRO A 46 -10.35 2.10 11.48
C PRO A 46 -11.73 2.08 12.17
N LEU A 47 -12.33 0.89 12.27
CA LEU A 47 -13.62 0.65 12.90
C LEU A 47 -13.51 0.09 14.33
N ARG A 48 -12.30 -0.17 14.85
CA ARG A 48 -12.13 -0.75 16.19
C ARG A 48 -12.64 0.20 17.26
N GLY A 49 -13.53 -0.30 18.13
CA GLY A 49 -14.15 0.48 19.20
C GLY A 49 -15.32 1.38 18.73
N ARG A 50 -15.67 1.34 17.44
CA ARG A 50 -16.86 2.03 16.93
C ARG A 50 -18.03 1.04 16.90
N PRO A 51 -19.16 1.34 17.56
CA PRO A 51 -20.36 0.52 17.41
C PRO A 51 -20.86 0.62 15.97
N ILE A 52 -21.04 -0.53 15.31
CA ILE A 52 -21.63 -0.63 13.97
C ILE A 52 -23.06 -1.08 14.15
N ARG A 53 -24.01 -0.31 13.63
CA ARG A 53 -25.43 -0.65 13.62
C ARG A 53 -25.85 -0.97 12.19
N TYR A 54 -26.36 -2.18 11.99
CA TYR A 54 -27.07 -2.52 10.77
C TYR A 54 -28.50 -2.04 10.92
N GLU A 55 -28.94 -1.15 10.04
CA GLU A 55 -30.31 -0.63 10.09
C GLU A 55 -31.32 -1.72 9.71
N ARG A 56 -31.00 -2.52 8.68
CA ARG A 56 -31.86 -3.59 8.16
C ARG A 56 -31.02 -4.78 7.66
N PRO A 57 -30.44 -5.59 8.56
CA PRO A 57 -29.45 -6.62 8.20
C PRO A 57 -30.02 -7.81 7.41
N PHE A 58 -31.34 -7.99 7.43
CA PHE A 58 -32.03 -9.12 6.79
C PHE A 58 -32.92 -8.69 5.62
N ASP A 59 -32.95 -7.40 5.30
CA ASP A 59 -33.65 -6.95 4.11
C ASP A 59 -32.94 -7.53 2.89
N SER A 60 -33.75 -8.00 1.93
CA SER A 60 -33.21 -8.32 0.62
C SER A 60 -32.53 -7.07 0.08
N VAL A 61 -31.27 -7.22 -0.32
CA VAL A 61 -30.60 -6.28 -1.23
C VAL A 61 -31.57 -5.97 -2.37
N ALA A 62 -31.75 -4.68 -2.68
CA ALA A 62 -32.65 -4.30 -3.76
C ALA A 62 -32.16 -5.02 -5.02
N GLU A 63 -33.01 -5.85 -5.64
CA GLU A 63 -32.64 -6.62 -6.83
C GLU A 63 -32.07 -5.71 -7.93
N GLN A 64 -32.50 -4.45 -7.93
CA GLN A 64 -32.09 -3.34 -8.79
C GLN A 64 -30.62 -2.92 -8.63
N ASP A 65 -30.02 -3.17 -7.46
CA ASP A 65 -28.61 -2.83 -7.16
C ASP A 65 -27.64 -3.94 -7.64
N TRP A 66 -28.16 -5.10 -8.04
CA TRP A 66 -27.38 -6.12 -8.71
C TRP A 66 -27.24 -5.78 -10.19
N LEU A 67 -26.13 -5.15 -10.58
CA LEU A 67 -25.71 -4.98 -11.99
C LEU A 67 -25.42 -6.31 -12.74
N VAL A 68 -25.86 -7.46 -12.23
CA VAL A 68 -25.39 -8.80 -12.67
C VAL A 68 -26.48 -9.63 -13.39
N LEU A 69 -27.71 -9.16 -13.53
CA LEU A 69 -28.72 -9.90 -14.30
C LEU A 69 -28.87 -9.32 -15.71
N ARG A 70 -28.05 -9.83 -16.62
CA ARG A 70 -28.25 -9.75 -18.07
C ARG A 70 -28.66 -11.12 -18.59
#